data_AF-A0A929K8L6-F1
#
_entry.id   AF-A0A929K8L6-F1
#
_cell.length_a   1.000
_cell.length_b   1.000
_cell.length_c   1.000
_cell.angle_alpha   90.00
_cell.angle_beta   90.00
_cell.angle_gamma   90.00
#
_symmetry.space_group_name_H-M   'P 1'
#
loop_
_entity.id
_entity.type
_entity.pdbx_description
1 polymer ?
#
loop_
_entity_poly.entity_id
_entity_poly.type
_entity_poly.pdbx_seq_one_letter_code
_entity_poly.pdbx_strand_id
1 'polypeptide(L)'
;MKPFKTSFYIFLLFFLAICNGECFGQKNWDDETFALNSKQVNRHWKYISLNGEKIKYCFLNKQYIDTNEDGTHNFDGTVLLNVEKNKTDSLTAKEMCSLISDKIKLEKFMVLGTYRAYRIFISSTGPKNEEEKKYLDDNYFGYYKKP
;
A
#
# COMPACT_ATOMS: atom_id res chain seq x y z
N MET A 1 -21.21 6.76 -64.23
CA MET A 1 -21.69 6.24 -62.94
C MET A 1 -20.71 5.21 -62.40
N LYS A 2 -20.06 5.52 -61.27
CA LYS A 2 -19.53 4.59 -60.25
C LYS A 2 -19.04 5.44 -59.07
N PRO A 3 -19.85 5.69 -58.03
CA PRO A 3 -19.37 6.23 -56.77
C PRO A 3 -19.20 5.06 -55.79
N PHE A 4 -18.00 4.51 -55.69
CA PHE A 4 -17.73 3.42 -54.74
C PHE A 4 -16.30 3.51 -54.19
N LYS A 5 -15.90 4.68 -53.71
CA LYS A 5 -14.62 4.85 -52.99
C LYS A 5 -14.68 5.82 -51.81
N THR A 6 -15.88 6.22 -51.36
CA THR A 6 -16.03 7.22 -50.28
C THR A 6 -16.44 6.62 -48.94
N SER A 7 -16.97 5.39 -48.89
CA SER A 7 -17.45 4.79 -47.62
C SER A 7 -16.38 4.06 -46.81
N PHE A 8 -15.21 3.72 -47.39
CA PHE A 8 -14.17 3.00 -46.66
C PHE A 8 -13.33 3.91 -45.75
N TYR A 9 -13.22 5.20 -46.09
CA TYR A 9 -12.44 6.17 -45.31
C TYR A 9 -13.16 6.70 -44.07
N ILE A 10 -14.49 6.67 -44.05
CA ILE A 10 -15.28 7.14 -42.89
C ILE A 10 -15.23 6.12 -41.75
N PHE A 11 -15.13 4.82 -42.06
CA PHE A 11 -15.02 3.77 -41.05
C PHE A 11 -13.64 3.74 -40.36
N LEU A 12 -12.58 4.13 -41.08
CA LEU A 12 -11.22 4.17 -40.53
C LEU A 12 -11.02 5.32 -39.52
N LEU A 13 -11.69 6.46 -39.73
CA LEU A 13 -11.63 7.60 -38.82
C LEU A 13 -12.39 7.36 -37.51
N PHE A 14 -13.46 6.55 -37.53
CA PHE A 14 -14.17 6.15 -36.30
C PHE A 14 -13.34 5.21 -35.43
N PHE A 15 -12.49 4.34 -36.03
CA PHE A 15 -11.63 3.43 -35.28
C PHE A 15 -10.48 4.17 -34.56
N LEU A 16 -9.95 5.24 -35.16
CA LEU A 16 -8.91 6.07 -34.55
C LEU A 16 -9.42 6.96 -33.41
N ALA A 17 -10.72 7.29 -33.39
CA ALA A 17 -11.32 8.07 -32.31
C ALA A 17 -11.59 7.24 -31.03
N ILE A 18 -11.71 5.91 -31.15
CA ILE A 18 -11.97 5.01 -30.00
C ILE A 18 -10.66 4.60 -29.29
N CYS A 19 -9.50 4.77 -29.93
CA CYS A 19 -8.20 4.49 -29.32
C CYS A 19 -7.63 5.64 -28.47
N ASN A 20 -8.28 6.81 -28.45
CA ASN A 20 -8.03 7.83 -27.43
C ASN A 20 -8.95 7.58 -26.22
N GLY A 21 -8.93 6.35 -25.71
CA GLY A 21 -9.20 6.18 -24.29
C GLY A 21 -8.20 7.08 -23.58
N GLU A 22 -8.69 7.99 -22.75
CA GLU A 22 -7.85 8.65 -21.77
C GLU A 22 -7.14 7.54 -21.01
N CYS A 23 -5.92 7.21 -21.44
CA CYS A 23 -4.99 6.50 -20.61
C CYS A 23 -4.77 7.51 -19.49
N PHE A 24 -5.56 7.37 -18.42
CA PHE A 24 -5.33 8.03 -17.16
C PHE A 24 -3.91 7.65 -16.82
N GLY A 25 -2.98 8.52 -17.23
CA GLY A 25 -1.58 8.39 -16.94
C GLY A 25 -1.54 8.24 -15.45
N GLN A 26 -1.20 7.03 -15.02
CA GLN A 26 -0.93 6.68 -13.65
C GLN A 26 0.09 7.72 -13.24
N LYS A 27 -0.36 8.79 -12.56
CA LYS A 27 0.52 9.82 -12.01
C LYS A 27 1.61 9.00 -11.32
N ASN A 28 2.89 9.34 -11.51
CA ASN A 28 3.98 8.67 -10.82
C ASN A 28 3.77 8.82 -9.31
N TRP A 29 3.02 7.91 -8.70
CA TRP A 29 2.92 7.75 -7.25
C TRP A 29 4.15 6.99 -6.74
N ASP A 30 4.92 6.39 -7.65
CA ASP A 30 6.12 5.62 -7.35
C ASP A 30 7.19 6.51 -6.68
N ASP A 31 7.42 7.74 -7.14
CA ASP A 31 8.53 8.55 -6.63
C ASP A 31 8.36 9.04 -5.17
N GLU A 32 7.13 9.29 -4.71
CA GLU A 32 6.89 9.70 -3.31
C GLU A 32 6.89 8.52 -2.33
N THR A 33 6.69 7.31 -2.82
CA THR A 33 6.46 6.13 -1.97
C THR A 33 7.76 5.43 -1.54
N PHE A 34 8.88 5.67 -2.23
CA PHE A 34 10.15 4.95 -1.99
C PHE A 34 11.16 5.68 -1.09
N ALA A 35 10.94 6.94 -0.71
CA ALA A 35 11.95 7.74 -0.01
C ALA A 35 11.47 8.33 1.33
N LEU A 36 10.78 7.56 2.17
CA LEU A 36 10.43 8.01 3.52
C LEU A 36 11.61 7.81 4.49
N ASN A 37 12.34 8.89 4.77
CA ASN A 37 13.32 8.92 5.86
C ASN A 37 12.62 9.06 7.24
N SER A 38 13.34 8.77 8.33
CA SER A 38 12.80 8.76 9.71
C SER A 38 12.08 10.06 10.12
N LYS A 39 12.57 11.22 9.66
CA LYS A 39 11.99 12.53 9.97
C LYS A 39 10.67 12.75 9.22
N GLN A 40 10.54 12.20 8.02
CA GLN A 40 9.29 12.26 7.26
C GLN A 40 8.25 11.28 7.81
N VAL A 41 8.62 10.05 8.19
CA VAL A 41 7.67 9.08 8.78
C VAL A 41 6.93 9.66 9.98
N ASN A 42 7.64 10.39 10.86
CA ASN A 42 7.03 11.06 12.02
C ASN A 42 6.02 12.17 11.66
N ARG A 43 6.00 12.65 10.41
CA ARG A 43 5.05 13.66 9.92
C ARG A 43 3.85 13.08 9.16
N HIS A 44 3.90 11.81 8.79
CA HIS A 44 2.89 11.17 7.93
C HIS A 44 1.98 10.19 8.69
N TRP A 45 1.89 10.33 10.01
CA TRP A 45 0.90 9.57 10.79
C TRP A 45 -0.52 10.00 10.41
N LYS A 46 -1.28 9.04 9.92
CA LYS A 46 -2.71 9.15 9.63
C LYS A 46 -3.48 8.45 10.75
N TYR A 47 -4.80 8.64 10.74
CA TYR A 47 -5.68 8.04 11.73
C TYR A 47 -6.72 7.13 11.06
N ILE A 48 -6.98 6.00 11.70
CA ILE A 48 -8.23 5.23 11.53
C ILE A 48 -9.07 5.44 12.79
N SER A 49 -10.37 5.20 12.68
CA SER A 49 -11.24 5.12 13.86
C SER A 49 -11.78 3.72 14.01
N LEU A 50 -11.68 3.18 15.22
CA LEU A 50 -12.22 1.88 15.61
C LEU A 50 -12.90 2.06 16.96
N ASN A 51 -14.18 1.71 17.06
CA ASN A 51 -14.96 1.80 18.30
C ASN A 51 -14.91 3.20 18.97
N GLY A 52 -14.84 4.27 18.16
CA GLY A 52 -14.75 5.65 18.65
C GLY A 52 -13.34 6.12 19.05
N GLU A 53 -12.36 5.20 19.12
CA GLU A 53 -10.97 5.54 19.35
C GLU A 53 -10.25 5.93 18.05
N LYS A 54 -9.24 6.80 18.16
CA LYS A 54 -8.40 7.21 17.03
C LYS A 54 -7.05 6.53 17.13
N ILE A 55 -6.77 5.64 16.20
CA ILE A 55 -5.52 4.87 16.14
C ILE A 55 -4.63 5.43 15.04
N LYS A 56 -3.37 5.65 15.38
CA LYS A 56 -2.38 6.20 14.45
C LYS A 56 -1.74 5.08 13.64
N TYR A 57 -1.69 5.28 12.32
CA TYR A 57 -0.95 4.43 11.40
C TYR A 57 -0.09 5.25 10.45
N CYS A 58 1.00 4.69 9.95
CA CYS A 58 1.84 5.32 8.92
C CYS A 58 2.14 4.29 7.84
N PHE A 59 2.00 4.67 6.59
CA PHE A 59 2.34 3.83 5.45
C PHE A 59 3.77 4.13 5.00
N LEU A 60 4.60 3.10 4.86
CA LEU A 60 6.02 3.28 4.58
C LEU A 60 6.39 3.04 3.12
N ASN A 61 5.87 1.98 2.52
CA ASN A 61 6.19 1.61 1.14
C ASN A 61 5.09 0.78 0.50
N LYS A 62 4.94 0.91 -0.82
CA LYS A 62 4.04 0.15 -1.67
C LYS A 62 4.86 -0.62 -2.68
N GLN A 63 4.51 -1.87 -2.94
CA GLN A 63 5.09 -2.68 -4.00
C GLN A 63 3.97 -3.27 -4.83
N TYR A 64 4.04 -3.10 -6.15
CA TYR A 64 3.10 -3.75 -7.06
C TYR A 64 3.32 -5.28 -7.04
N ILE A 65 2.22 -6.03 -7.03
CA ILE A 65 2.24 -7.49 -7.09
C ILE A 65 1.84 -7.92 -8.50
N ASP A 66 0.56 -7.77 -8.81
CA ASP A 66 -0.09 -8.26 -10.00
C ASP A 66 -1.41 -7.49 -10.27
N THR A 67 -2.11 -7.89 -11.31
CA THR A 67 -3.43 -7.37 -11.67
C THR A 67 -4.39 -8.55 -11.73
N ASN A 68 -5.51 -8.43 -11.03
CA ASN A 68 -6.57 -9.43 -11.06
C ASN A 68 -7.22 -9.52 -12.45
N GLU A 69 -7.98 -10.59 -12.69
CA GLU A 69 -8.70 -10.81 -13.95
C GLU A 69 -9.71 -9.69 -14.28
N ASP A 70 -10.17 -8.95 -13.26
CA ASP A 70 -11.07 -7.80 -13.38
C ASP A 70 -10.34 -6.47 -13.70
N GLY A 71 -9.01 -6.48 -13.82
CA GLY A 71 -8.18 -5.30 -14.06
C GLY A 71 -7.77 -4.55 -12.80
N THR A 72 -8.07 -5.06 -11.60
CA THR A 72 -7.66 -4.41 -10.34
C THR A 72 -6.21 -4.71 -10.01
N HIS A 73 -5.38 -3.67 -9.85
CA HIS A 73 -3.99 -3.79 -9.41
C HIS A 73 -3.88 -4.09 -7.90
N ASN A 74 -3.14 -5.13 -7.56
CA ASN A 74 -2.84 -5.53 -6.19
C ASN A 74 -1.47 -5.00 -5.76
N PHE A 75 -1.37 -4.68 -4.47
CA PHE A 75 -0.16 -4.11 -3.91
C PHE A 75 0.13 -4.63 -2.52
N ASP A 76 1.42 -4.83 -2.26
CA ASP A 76 1.98 -5.15 -0.96
C ASP A 76 2.61 -3.91 -0.31
N GLY A 77 2.92 -4.00 0.98
CA GLY A 77 3.66 -2.91 1.63
C GLY A 77 4.02 -3.14 3.09
N THR A 78 4.42 -2.04 3.73
CA THR A 78 4.72 -1.99 5.16
C THR A 78 3.96 -0.85 5.82
N VAL A 79 3.34 -1.15 6.96
CA VAL A 79 2.59 -0.21 7.77
C VAL A 79 3.18 -0.16 9.18
N LEU A 80 3.30 1.05 9.71
CA LEU A 80 3.48 1.27 11.13
C LEU A 80 2.12 1.44 11.81
N LEU A 81 1.92 0.79 12.95
CA LEU A 81 0.73 0.89 13.77
C LEU A 81 1.15 1.27 15.19
N ASN A 82 0.79 2.48 15.64
CA ASN A 82 1.23 2.98 16.94
C ASN A 82 0.28 2.51 18.05
N VAL A 83 0.37 1.23 18.37
CA VAL A 83 -0.33 0.58 19.49
C VAL A 83 0.65 -0.30 20.26
N GLU A 84 0.31 -0.67 21.49
CA GLU A 84 1.09 -1.63 22.26
C GLU A 84 0.66 -3.05 21.90
N LYS A 85 1.58 -3.84 21.32
CA LYS A 85 1.32 -5.24 20.90
C LYS A 85 0.73 -6.08 22.04
N ASN A 86 1.28 -5.97 23.23
CA ASN A 86 0.88 -6.79 24.38
C ASN A 86 -0.47 -6.36 25.00
N LYS A 87 -1.01 -5.21 24.61
CA LYS A 87 -2.33 -4.71 25.06
C LYS A 87 -3.41 -4.82 23.99
N THR A 88 -3.04 -5.20 22.77
CA THR A 88 -3.97 -5.29 21.64
C THR A 88 -4.23 -6.76 21.35
N ASP A 89 -5.48 -7.20 21.51
CA ASP A 89 -5.85 -8.57 21.15
C ASP A 89 -5.83 -8.78 19.62
N SER A 90 -5.78 -10.04 19.21
CA SER A 90 -5.62 -10.41 17.80
C SER A 90 -6.81 -10.03 16.93
N LEU A 91 -8.03 -10.01 17.47
CA LEU A 91 -9.23 -9.64 16.72
C LEU A 91 -9.21 -8.13 16.45
N THR A 92 -9.00 -7.33 17.49
CA THR A 92 -8.84 -5.88 17.38
C THR A 92 -7.71 -5.51 16.42
N ALA A 93 -6.55 -6.17 16.52
CA ALA A 93 -5.44 -5.94 15.60
C ALA A 93 -5.81 -6.25 14.14
N LYS A 94 -6.57 -7.33 13.90
CA LYS A 94 -7.06 -7.71 12.57
C LYS A 94 -8.03 -6.68 12.01
N GLU A 95 -8.95 -6.17 12.83
CA GLU A 95 -9.89 -5.11 12.44
C GLU A 95 -9.16 -3.82 12.09
N MET A 96 -8.18 -3.40 12.89
CA MET A 96 -7.32 -2.25 12.58
C MET A 96 -6.63 -2.43 11.22
N CYS A 97 -6.05 -3.61 10.98
CA CYS A 97 -5.38 -3.91 9.71
C CYS A 97 -6.36 -3.92 8.53
N SER A 98 -7.57 -4.44 8.70
CA SER A 98 -8.62 -4.39 7.67
C SER A 98 -8.98 -2.96 7.30
N LEU A 99 -9.23 -2.10 8.31
CA LEU A 99 -9.53 -0.69 8.10
C LEU A 99 -8.39 0.04 7.39
N ILE A 100 -7.14 -0.29 7.71
CA ILE A 100 -5.98 0.27 7.03
C ILE A 100 -5.93 -0.23 5.58
N SER A 101 -6.02 -1.54 5.36
CA SER A 101 -6.02 -2.17 4.04
C SER A 101 -6.98 -1.48 3.09
N ASP A 102 -8.23 -1.28 3.51
CA ASP A 102 -9.25 -0.61 2.70
C ASP A 102 -8.91 0.84 2.39
N LYS A 103 -8.24 1.53 3.32
CA LYS A 103 -7.91 2.95 3.21
C LYS A 103 -6.71 3.23 2.32
N ILE A 104 -5.72 2.32 2.28
CA ILE A 104 -4.50 2.48 1.47
C ILE A 104 -4.40 1.50 0.30
N LYS A 105 -5.41 0.63 0.14
CA LYS A 105 -5.54 -0.35 -0.94
C LYS A 105 -4.31 -1.26 -1.03
N LEU A 106 -4.04 -1.97 0.06
CA LEU A 106 -3.01 -3.02 0.14
C LEU A 106 -3.68 -4.37 0.36
N GLU A 107 -3.30 -5.34 -0.45
CA GLU A 107 -3.76 -6.72 -0.33
C GLU A 107 -3.03 -7.46 0.80
N LYS A 108 -1.74 -7.18 0.98
CA LYS A 108 -0.97 -7.71 2.10
C LYS A 108 0.07 -6.70 2.55
N PHE A 109 0.36 -6.71 3.84
CA PHE A 109 1.41 -5.86 4.39
C PHE A 109 1.97 -6.37 5.70
N MET A 110 3.22 -6.00 5.95
CA MET A 110 3.86 -6.15 7.24
C MET A 110 3.41 -5.05 8.19
N VAL A 111 3.24 -5.40 9.47
CA VAL A 111 2.85 -4.46 10.52
C VAL A 111 3.91 -4.39 11.61
N LEU A 112 4.37 -3.18 11.89
CA LEU A 112 5.38 -2.87 12.90
C LEU A 112 4.91 -1.72 13.80
N GLY A 113 5.32 -1.68 15.07
CA GLY A 113 4.93 -0.66 16.02
C GLY A 113 5.59 0.69 15.76
N THR A 114 6.85 0.65 15.33
CA THR A 114 7.70 1.84 15.23
C THR A 114 8.63 1.80 14.04
N TYR A 115 9.10 2.99 13.63
CA TYR A 115 10.15 3.10 12.61
C TYR A 115 11.49 2.49 13.05
N ARG A 116 11.78 2.45 14.37
CA ARG A 116 12.98 1.75 14.88
C ARG A 116 12.87 0.25 14.60
N ALA A 117 11.71 -0.34 14.83
CA ALA A 117 11.48 -1.76 14.53
C ALA A 117 11.60 -2.03 13.02
N TYR A 118 11.00 -1.18 12.18
CA TYR A 118 11.19 -1.25 10.72
C TYR A 118 12.66 -1.22 10.32
N ARG A 119 13.44 -0.28 10.86
CA ARG A 119 14.87 -0.18 10.58
C ARG A 119 15.68 -1.41 10.97
N ILE A 120 15.35 -2.03 12.10
CA ILE A 120 15.99 -3.28 12.53
C ILE A 120 15.59 -4.40 11.55
N PHE A 121 14.31 -4.47 11.17
CA PHE A 121 13.78 -5.48 10.26
C PHE A 121 14.44 -5.44 8.87
N ILE A 122 14.55 -4.25 8.26
CA ILE A 122 15.15 -4.10 6.92
C ILE A 122 16.68 -4.08 6.92
N SER A 123 17.31 -4.23 8.09
CA SER A 123 18.76 -4.28 8.22
C SER A 123 19.31 -5.50 7.48
N SER A 124 20.28 -5.31 6.58
CA SER A 124 20.92 -6.41 5.85
C SER A 124 21.65 -7.39 6.76
N THR A 125 22.08 -6.94 7.94
CA THR A 125 22.75 -7.77 8.95
C THR A 125 21.78 -8.29 10.00
N GLY A 126 20.48 -8.01 9.89
CA GLY A 126 19.50 -8.28 10.93
C GLY A 126 19.74 -7.48 12.23
N PRO A 127 19.14 -7.91 13.36
CA PRO A 127 19.38 -7.33 14.68
C PRO A 127 20.83 -7.51 15.12
N LYS A 128 21.44 -6.45 15.65
CA LYS A 128 22.86 -6.43 16.01
C LYS A 128 23.16 -7.06 17.37
N ASN A 129 22.16 -7.15 18.23
CA ASN A 129 22.28 -7.67 19.59
C ASN A 129 20.90 -8.14 20.10
N GLU A 130 20.89 -8.77 21.28
CA GLU A 130 19.66 -9.27 21.93
C GLU A 130 18.67 -8.15 22.29
N GLU A 131 19.15 -6.92 22.55
CA GLU A 131 18.27 -5.78 22.80
C GLU A 131 17.46 -5.40 21.55
N GLU A 132 18.13 -5.31 20.38
CA GLU A 132 17.46 -5.03 19.12
C GLU A 132 16.52 -6.17 18.71
N LYS A 133 16.91 -7.42 18.97
CA LYS A 133 16.05 -8.58 18.71
C LYS A 133 14.78 -8.52 19.55
N LYS A 134 14.91 -8.33 20.87
CA LYS A 134 13.77 -8.17 21.76
C LYS A 134 12.91 -6.96 21.37
N TYR A 135 13.53 -5.83 21.04
CA TYR A 135 12.81 -4.65 20.59
C TYR A 135 12.00 -4.92 19.31
N LEU A 136 12.58 -5.65 18.34
CA LEU A 136 11.87 -6.05 17.13
C LEU A 136 10.70 -6.98 17.47
N ASP A 137 10.91 -8.01 18.30
CA ASP A 137 9.86 -8.96 18.70
C ASP A 137 8.67 -8.28 19.40
N ASP A 138 8.96 -7.32 20.29
CA ASP A 138 7.96 -6.53 21.01
C ASP A 138 7.16 -5.58 20.10
N ASN A 139 7.73 -5.20 18.94
CA ASN A 139 7.14 -4.24 18.01
C ASN A 139 6.75 -4.86 16.66
N TYR A 140 6.95 -6.14 16.43
CA TYR A 140 6.54 -6.82 15.20
C TYR A 140 5.18 -7.48 15.40
N PHE A 141 4.18 -7.01 14.67
CA PHE A 141 2.79 -7.48 14.80
C PHE A 141 2.48 -8.63 13.86
N GLY A 142 3.28 -8.82 12.81
CA GLY A 142 3.10 -9.88 11.83
C GLY A 142 2.79 -9.34 10.44
N TYR A 143 2.29 -10.25 9.60
CA TYR A 143 1.76 -9.94 8.28
C TYR A 143 0.25 -10.00 8.31
N TYR A 144 -0.39 -8.96 7.76
CA TYR A 144 -1.79 -8.99 7.41
C TYR A 144 -1.93 -9.34 5.93
N LYS A 145 -2.91 -10.19 5.61
CA LYS A 145 -3.40 -10.42 4.25
C LYS A 145 -4.91 -10.20 4.28
N LYS A 146 -5.41 -9.41 3.33
CA LYS A 146 -6.83 -9.18 3.16
C LYS A 146 -7.52 -10.53 2.89
N PRO A 147 -8.60 -10.84 3.62
CA PRO A 147 -9.30 -12.11 3.48
C PRO A 147 -9.97 -12.26 2.11
#